data_AF-A0A497NE47-F1
#
_entry.id   AF-A0A497NE47-F1
#
_cell.length_a   1.000
_cell.length_b   1.000
_cell.length_c   1.000
_cell.angle_alpha   90.00
_cell.angle_beta   90.00
_cell.angle_gamma   90.00
#
_symmetry.space_group_name_H-M   'P 1'
#
loop_
_entity.id
_entity.type
_entity.pdbx_description
1 polymer ?
#
loop_
_entity_poly.entity_id
_entity_poly.type
_entity_poly.pdbx_seq_one_letter_code
_entity_poly.pdbx_strand_id
1 'polypeptide(L)'
;MSESTGKTVDYRKPELTVIVNPFTGRVRVQVNPLYIMGRYRKMVRGIPQSKWICTKCRGRGCPKCNWTGKMYPESVEELIAGPVLRFTQGEDTSFHSAGREDVDARMLGDGRPFIIEVKKPKRRRIDLTALEEAINEEAEGKIEVSGLHLVGKDMVRRLKRMEGAEKIYRVIVEFERAISDGEIDRIKRTFTNTKIAQRTPLRVLHRRADRVREKYIYETDVKRLAQNRVEMRIRCQGGLYVKELVTGDEGRTRPSVSEVVKAKATPLELDVLDIIME
;
A
#
# COMPACT_ATOMS: atom_id res chain seq x y z
N MET A 1 -5.65 27.99 -31.68
CA MET A 1 -5.78 27.30 -30.37
C MET A 1 -4.93 27.99 -29.30
N SER A 2 -3.60 28.01 -29.38
CA SER A 2 -2.76 28.77 -28.42
C SER A 2 -3.13 30.26 -28.40
N GLU A 3 -3.09 30.91 -29.57
CA GLU A 3 -3.47 32.32 -29.76
C GLU A 3 -4.93 32.61 -29.35
N SER A 4 -5.85 31.70 -29.69
CA SER A 4 -7.28 31.87 -29.40
C SER A 4 -7.67 31.59 -27.95
N THR A 5 -6.83 30.87 -27.18
CA THR A 5 -7.11 30.54 -25.77
C THR A 5 -6.17 31.21 -24.78
N GLY A 6 -5.13 31.90 -25.26
CA GLY A 6 -4.07 32.49 -24.44
C GLY A 6 -3.27 31.47 -23.62
N LYS A 7 -3.37 30.17 -23.93
CA LYS A 7 -2.73 29.09 -23.16
C LYS A 7 -1.39 28.70 -23.77
N THR A 8 -0.37 28.59 -22.92
CA THR A 8 0.95 28.06 -23.27
C THR A 8 0.86 26.60 -23.74
N VAL A 9 1.59 26.25 -24.79
CA VAL A 9 1.64 24.88 -25.33
C VAL A 9 3.00 24.26 -25.02
N ASP A 10 3.00 23.15 -24.27
CA ASP A 10 4.13 22.22 -24.18
C ASP A 10 3.88 21.04 -25.13
N TYR A 11 4.59 21.01 -26.26
CA TYR A 11 4.44 19.96 -27.26
C TYR A 11 4.97 18.60 -26.80
N ARG A 12 5.88 18.55 -25.81
CA ARG A 12 6.42 17.30 -25.26
C ARG A 12 5.49 16.71 -24.21
N LYS A 13 4.79 17.55 -23.45
CA LYS A 13 3.83 17.14 -22.40
C LYS A 13 2.52 17.93 -22.51
N PRO A 14 1.75 17.76 -23.60
CA PRO A 14 0.51 18.49 -23.76
C PRO A 14 -0.50 18.07 -22.69
N GLU A 15 -1.29 18.99 -22.15
CA GLU A 15 -2.41 18.62 -21.27
C GLU A 15 -3.61 18.11 -22.07
N LEU A 16 -3.75 18.60 -23.30
CA LEU A 16 -4.84 18.31 -24.22
C LEU A 16 -4.28 18.24 -25.64
N THR A 17 -4.60 17.17 -26.36
CA THR A 17 -4.28 16.99 -27.77
C THR A 17 -5.57 16.90 -28.57
N VAL A 18 -5.73 17.75 -29.58
CA VAL A 18 -6.84 17.67 -30.54
C VAL A 18 -6.35 16.95 -31.78
N ILE A 19 -6.97 15.82 -32.10
CA ILE A 19 -6.67 14.99 -33.26
C ILE A 19 -7.80 15.22 -34.27
N VAL A 20 -7.45 15.78 -35.42
CA VAL A 20 -8.39 16.04 -36.52
C VAL A 20 -8.13 15.02 -37.62
N ASN A 21 -9.16 14.29 -38.03
CA ASN A 21 -9.11 13.48 -39.25
C ASN A 21 -9.67 14.33 -40.41
N PRO A 22 -8.82 14.82 -41.32
CA PRO A 22 -9.25 15.74 -42.37
C PRO A 22 -10.17 15.09 -43.41
N PHE A 23 -10.09 13.77 -43.61
CA PHE A 23 -10.88 13.06 -44.61
C PHE A 23 -12.31 12.74 -44.15
N THR A 24 -12.51 12.58 -42.85
CA THR A 24 -13.83 12.25 -42.26
C THR A 24 -14.46 13.43 -41.51
N GLY A 25 -13.75 14.54 -41.37
CA GLY A 25 -14.15 15.68 -40.53
C GLY A 25 -14.22 15.36 -39.02
N ARG A 26 -13.81 14.16 -38.59
CA ARG A 26 -13.91 13.74 -37.19
C ARG A 26 -12.83 14.44 -36.34
N VAL A 27 -13.26 15.06 -35.25
CA VAL A 27 -12.38 15.67 -34.25
C VAL A 27 -12.44 14.84 -32.97
N ARG A 28 -11.28 14.42 -32.47
CA ARG A 28 -11.13 13.71 -31.20
C ARG A 28 -10.25 14.51 -30.26
N VAL A 29 -10.74 14.74 -29.05
CA VAL A 29 -9.96 15.36 -27.98
C VAL A 29 -9.40 14.27 -27.07
N GLN A 30 -8.08 14.29 -26.86
CA GLN A 30 -7.39 13.47 -25.90
C GLN A 30 -6.92 14.35 -24.73
N VAL A 31 -7.45 14.09 -23.54
CA VAL A 31 -7.03 14.78 -22.31
C VAL A 31 -6.04 13.90 -21.58
N ASN A 32 -4.83 14.41 -21.31
CA ASN A 32 -3.81 13.66 -20.62
C ASN A 32 -4.11 13.58 -19.10
N PRO A 33 -3.73 12.50 -18.41
CA PRO A 33 -4.00 12.36 -16.98
C PRO A 33 -3.32 13.45 -16.12
N LEU A 34 -3.84 13.64 -14.92
CA LEU A 34 -3.20 14.41 -13.84
C LEU A 34 -2.69 13.43 -12.78
N TYR A 35 -1.50 13.64 -12.25
CA TYR A 35 -0.92 12.78 -11.23
C TYR A 35 -0.69 13.61 -9.96
N ILE A 36 -1.32 13.19 -8.86
CA ILE A 36 -1.16 13.79 -7.54
C ILE A 36 -0.44 12.76 -6.66
N MET A 37 0.69 13.15 -6.10
CA MET A 37 1.48 12.33 -5.18
C MET A 37 1.26 12.80 -3.75
N GLY A 38 1.30 11.87 -2.80
CA GLY A 38 1.27 12.17 -1.38
C GLY A 38 1.67 10.96 -0.55
N ARG A 39 1.43 11.03 0.75
CA ARG A 39 1.58 9.90 1.68
C ARG A 39 0.25 9.64 2.38
N TYR A 40 -0.05 8.38 2.67
CA TYR A 40 -1.20 8.02 3.48
C TYR A 40 -0.80 7.21 4.70
N ARG A 41 -1.40 7.52 5.84
CA ARG A 41 -1.48 6.65 7.01
C ARG A 41 -2.82 5.92 7.01
N LYS A 42 -2.82 4.71 7.53
CA LYS A 42 -4.01 3.87 7.70
C LYS A 42 -4.10 3.51 9.17
N MET A 43 -5.05 4.14 9.86
CA MET A 43 -5.18 4.11 11.32
C MET A 43 -6.00 2.91 11.80
N VAL A 44 -6.88 2.39 10.93
CA VAL A 44 -7.77 1.28 11.24
C VAL A 44 -7.33 -0.03 10.59
N ARG A 45 -7.65 -1.16 11.22
CA ARG A 45 -7.59 -2.49 10.59
C ARG A 45 -8.93 -2.77 9.90
N GLY A 46 -8.97 -3.66 8.92
CA GLY A 46 -10.22 -4.12 8.29
C GLY A 46 -10.54 -3.48 6.93
N ILE A 47 -9.83 -2.43 6.52
CA ILE A 47 -9.97 -1.86 5.16
C ILE A 47 -8.79 -2.24 4.25
N PRO A 48 -9.01 -2.62 2.99
CA PRO A 48 -7.93 -2.84 2.03
C PRO A 48 -7.32 -1.53 1.54
N GLN A 49 -6.07 -1.56 1.07
CA GLN A 49 -5.43 -0.40 0.42
C GLN A 49 -6.11 -0.02 -0.92
N SER A 50 -6.51 -1.02 -1.70
CA SER A 50 -7.16 -0.83 -3.01
C SER A 50 -8.52 -1.49 -3.02
N LYS A 51 -9.40 -1.01 -3.89
CA LYS A 51 -10.75 -1.54 -4.06
C LYS A 51 -10.71 -3.03 -4.40
N TRP A 52 -11.46 -3.84 -3.67
CA TRP A 52 -11.59 -5.28 -3.93
C TRP A 52 -12.91 -5.59 -4.60
N ILE A 53 -12.86 -5.81 -5.92
CA ILE A 53 -14.03 -6.18 -6.71
C ILE A 53 -14.45 -7.62 -6.35
N CYS A 54 -15.75 -7.84 -6.22
CA CYS A 54 -16.28 -9.17 -5.96
C CYS A 54 -15.93 -10.13 -7.10
N THR A 55 -15.19 -11.20 -6.76
CA THR A 55 -14.70 -12.18 -7.74
C THR A 55 -15.81 -12.96 -8.44
N LYS A 56 -16.98 -13.09 -7.81
CA LYS A 56 -18.15 -13.80 -8.36
C LYS A 56 -18.86 -12.98 -9.45
N CYS A 57 -19.14 -11.69 -9.19
CA CYS A 57 -19.96 -10.87 -10.08
C CYS A 57 -19.15 -9.88 -10.95
N ARG A 58 -17.84 -9.74 -10.68
CA ARG A 58 -16.94 -8.79 -11.34
C ARG A 58 -17.42 -7.33 -11.23
N GLY A 59 -17.99 -6.97 -10.08
CA GLY A 59 -18.44 -5.60 -9.81
C GLY A 59 -19.91 -5.33 -10.08
N ARG A 60 -20.65 -6.28 -10.66
CA ARG A 60 -22.08 -6.09 -10.99
C ARG A 60 -23.03 -6.12 -9.79
N GLY A 61 -22.60 -6.69 -8.66
CA GLY A 61 -23.47 -7.01 -7.52
C GLY A 61 -24.01 -8.44 -7.59
N CYS A 62 -24.01 -9.14 -6.45
CA CYS A 62 -24.62 -10.45 -6.26
C CYS A 62 -24.83 -10.75 -4.77
N PRO A 63 -25.56 -11.83 -4.40
CA PRO A 63 -25.77 -12.19 -3.00
C PRO A 63 -24.47 -12.35 -2.17
N LYS A 64 -23.38 -12.82 -2.78
CA LYS A 64 -22.07 -12.99 -2.08
C LYS A 64 -21.50 -11.66 -1.57
N CYS A 65 -21.77 -10.56 -2.25
CA CYS A 65 -21.26 -9.24 -1.89
C CYS A 65 -22.38 -8.30 -1.41
N ASN A 66 -23.52 -8.84 -0.98
CA ASN A 66 -24.69 -8.05 -0.61
C ASN A 66 -25.05 -7.02 -1.68
N TRP A 67 -24.94 -7.40 -2.96
CA TRP A 67 -25.24 -6.57 -4.12
C TRP A 67 -24.36 -5.32 -4.33
N THR A 68 -23.34 -5.09 -3.50
CA THR A 68 -22.43 -3.93 -3.62
C THR A 68 -21.45 -4.01 -4.78
N GLY A 69 -21.22 -5.22 -5.32
CA GLY A 69 -20.17 -5.48 -6.31
C GLY A 69 -18.76 -5.52 -5.73
N LYS A 70 -18.57 -5.29 -4.43
CA LYS A 70 -17.27 -5.23 -3.75
C LYS A 70 -17.15 -6.27 -2.63
N MET A 71 -15.93 -6.64 -2.25
CA MET A 71 -15.67 -7.51 -1.09
C MET A 71 -15.56 -6.74 0.22
N TYR A 72 -15.24 -5.45 0.13
CA TYR A 72 -15.17 -4.51 1.25
C TYR A 72 -15.95 -3.25 0.88
N PRO A 73 -16.63 -2.59 1.83
CA PRO A 73 -17.41 -1.37 1.55
C PRO A 73 -16.54 -0.23 0.99
N GLU A 74 -15.35 -0.07 1.59
CA GLU A 74 -14.41 1.02 1.34
C GLU A 74 -12.96 0.52 1.28
N SER A 75 -12.06 1.39 0.83
CA SER A 75 -10.62 1.16 0.76
C SER A 75 -9.87 2.48 0.86
N VAL A 76 -8.57 2.45 1.17
CA VAL A 76 -7.72 3.66 1.19
C VAL A 76 -7.81 4.38 -0.16
N GLU A 77 -7.69 3.65 -1.27
CA GLU A 77 -7.87 4.17 -2.62
C GLU A 77 -9.20 4.91 -2.81
N GLU A 78 -10.31 4.33 -2.36
CA GLU A 78 -11.64 4.91 -2.56
C GLU A 78 -11.88 6.16 -1.70
N LEU A 79 -11.37 6.17 -0.47
CA LEU A 79 -11.42 7.33 0.43
C LEU A 79 -10.66 8.52 -0.15
N ILE A 80 -9.54 8.27 -0.83
CA ILE A 80 -8.76 9.31 -1.51
C ILE A 80 -9.42 9.72 -2.84
N ALA A 81 -9.89 8.75 -3.62
CA ALA A 81 -10.40 8.99 -4.97
C ALA A 81 -11.67 9.86 -5.01
N GLY A 82 -12.56 9.73 -4.03
CA GLY A 82 -13.81 10.50 -3.97
C GLY A 82 -13.59 12.02 -4.02
N PRO A 83 -12.89 12.61 -3.03
CA PRO A 83 -12.52 14.02 -3.03
C PRO A 83 -11.71 14.44 -4.26
N VAL A 84 -10.73 13.62 -4.66
CA VAL A 84 -9.88 13.90 -5.83
C VAL A 84 -10.72 14.08 -7.10
N LEU A 85 -11.69 13.20 -7.34
CA LEU A 85 -12.59 13.28 -8.50
C LEU A 85 -13.48 14.51 -8.45
N ARG A 86 -13.99 14.91 -7.28
CA ARG A 86 -14.80 16.13 -7.12
C ARG A 86 -13.99 17.40 -7.42
N PHE A 87 -12.77 17.51 -6.91
CA PHE A 87 -11.91 18.68 -7.11
C PHE A 87 -11.44 18.81 -8.56
N THR A 88 -11.04 17.69 -9.17
CA THR A 88 -10.49 17.66 -10.53
C THR A 88 -11.54 17.55 -11.62
N GLN A 89 -12.77 17.18 -11.26
CA GLN A 89 -13.85 16.82 -12.19
C GLN A 89 -13.38 15.78 -13.23
N GLY A 90 -12.57 14.81 -12.79
CA GLY A 90 -12.11 13.69 -13.60
C GLY A 90 -13.18 12.63 -13.82
N GLU A 91 -12.95 11.74 -14.78
CA GLU A 91 -13.89 10.64 -15.07
C GLU A 91 -13.63 9.38 -14.22
N ASP A 92 -12.37 9.11 -13.89
CA ASP A 92 -11.95 7.89 -13.19
C ASP A 92 -10.53 8.08 -12.60
N THR A 93 -10.12 7.20 -11.70
CA THR A 93 -8.79 7.23 -11.07
C THR A 93 -8.02 5.93 -11.24
N SER A 94 -6.72 5.98 -11.01
CA SER A 94 -5.88 4.79 -10.84
C SER A 94 -4.90 5.03 -9.70
N PHE A 95 -4.93 4.17 -8.70
CA PHE A 95 -4.10 4.29 -7.51
C PHE A 95 -2.80 3.50 -7.67
N HIS A 96 -1.67 4.18 -7.47
CA HIS A 96 -0.34 3.59 -7.51
C HIS A 96 0.32 3.77 -6.14
N SER A 97 0.96 2.73 -5.61
CA SER A 97 1.64 2.77 -4.32
C SER A 97 2.97 2.03 -4.37
N ALA A 98 3.90 2.41 -3.49
CA ALA A 98 5.15 1.68 -3.28
C ALA A 98 4.90 0.47 -2.37
N GLY A 99 4.35 -0.62 -2.93
CA GLY A 99 3.96 -1.81 -2.17
C GLY A 99 2.59 -1.68 -1.48
N ARG A 100 2.27 -2.65 -0.62
CA ARG A 100 0.95 -2.81 0.01
C ARG A 100 1.04 -3.51 1.37
N GLU A 101 0.19 -3.07 2.29
CA GLU A 101 -0.10 -3.73 3.57
C GLU A 101 -1.37 -4.62 3.50
N ASP A 102 -1.43 -5.62 4.37
CA ASP A 102 -2.61 -6.48 4.50
C ASP A 102 -3.82 -5.70 5.06
N VAL A 103 -5.02 -6.24 4.87
CA VAL A 103 -6.28 -5.62 5.31
C VAL A 103 -6.29 -5.38 6.82
N ASP A 104 -5.77 -6.33 7.57
CA ASP A 104 -5.65 -6.32 9.02
C ASP A 104 -4.40 -5.59 9.53
N ALA A 105 -3.59 -4.97 8.66
CA ALA A 105 -2.41 -4.21 9.05
C ALA A 105 -2.67 -2.69 9.02
N ARG A 106 -2.05 -1.94 9.93
CA ARG A 106 -2.02 -0.46 9.91
C ARG A 106 -0.79 0.05 9.17
N MET A 107 -0.87 1.28 8.67
CA MET A 107 0.25 2.03 8.08
C MET A 107 0.42 3.31 8.89
N LEU A 108 1.46 3.37 9.73
CA LEU A 108 1.71 4.44 10.69
C LEU A 108 2.95 5.26 10.26
N GLY A 109 3.57 5.97 11.21
CA GLY A 109 4.68 6.89 10.96
C GLY A 109 4.32 7.95 9.94
N ASP A 110 5.23 8.22 9.00
CA ASP A 110 5.02 9.18 7.92
C ASP A 110 4.07 8.65 6.83
N GLY A 111 3.55 7.43 6.97
CA GLY A 111 2.65 6.81 6.01
C GLY A 111 3.35 6.23 4.78
N ARG A 112 2.57 5.67 3.85
CA ARG A 112 3.06 5.09 2.59
C ARG A 112 2.93 6.10 1.45
N PRO A 113 3.97 6.28 0.62
CA PRO A 113 3.86 7.11 -0.57
C PRO A 113 2.92 6.48 -1.61
N PHE A 114 2.08 7.31 -2.21
CA PHE A 114 1.13 6.93 -3.25
C PHE A 114 1.06 8.00 -4.34
N ILE A 115 0.57 7.62 -5.52
CA ILE A 115 0.16 8.52 -6.60
C ILE A 115 -1.25 8.13 -7.02
N ILE A 116 -2.13 9.11 -7.06
CA ILE A 116 -3.43 8.97 -7.71
C ILE A 116 -3.40 9.62 -9.09
N GLU A 117 -3.64 8.80 -10.11
CA GLU A 117 -3.76 9.20 -11.51
C GLU A 117 -5.22 9.49 -11.82
N VAL A 118 -5.53 10.74 -12.15
CA VAL A 118 -6.87 11.17 -12.55
C VAL A 118 -6.99 11.14 -14.07
N LYS A 119 -7.96 10.38 -14.57
CA LYS A 119 -8.24 10.26 -16.01
C LYS A 119 -9.16 11.37 -16.46
N LYS A 120 -8.77 12.03 -17.56
CA LYS A 120 -9.51 13.12 -18.22
C LYS A 120 -10.04 14.20 -17.25
N PRO A 121 -9.18 14.82 -16.43
CA PRO A 121 -9.59 15.90 -15.53
C PRO A 121 -10.07 17.12 -16.33
N LYS A 122 -11.20 17.70 -15.91
CA LYS A 122 -11.67 19.00 -16.45
C LYS A 122 -11.02 20.18 -15.72
N ARG A 123 -10.61 19.99 -14.46
CA ARG A 123 -9.87 20.96 -13.65
C ARG A 123 -8.50 20.39 -13.25
N ARG A 124 -7.43 21.11 -13.60
CA ARG A 124 -6.03 20.71 -13.31
C ARG A 124 -5.35 21.60 -12.28
N ARG A 125 -5.74 22.87 -12.22
CA ARG A 125 -5.34 23.80 -11.16
C ARG A 125 -6.36 23.66 -10.04
N ILE A 126 -5.94 23.00 -8.96
CA ILE A 126 -6.74 22.76 -7.77
C ILE A 126 -5.93 23.19 -6.55
N ASP A 127 -6.62 23.56 -5.49
CA ASP A 127 -5.99 23.76 -4.19
C ASP A 127 -5.72 22.39 -3.56
N LEU A 128 -4.44 22.04 -3.41
CA LEU A 128 -4.03 20.75 -2.87
C LEU A 128 -4.12 20.70 -1.34
N THR A 129 -4.02 21.84 -0.66
CA THR A 129 -4.20 21.92 0.79
C THR A 129 -5.66 21.68 1.13
N ALA A 130 -6.58 22.36 0.44
CA ALA A 130 -8.02 22.14 0.63
C ALA A 130 -8.44 20.70 0.24
N LEU A 131 -7.79 20.10 -0.76
CA LEU A 131 -8.03 18.69 -1.12
C LEU A 131 -7.54 17.74 -0.01
N GLU A 132 -6.37 18.00 0.56
CA GLU A 132 -5.81 17.20 1.66
C GLU A 132 -6.74 17.24 2.90
N GLU A 133 -7.21 18.44 3.27
CA GLU A 133 -8.18 18.65 4.34
C GLU A 133 -9.48 17.87 4.08
N ALA A 134 -10.06 18.02 2.88
CA ALA A 134 -11.30 17.32 2.51
C ALA A 134 -11.16 15.79 2.57
N ILE A 135 -10.00 15.24 2.14
CA ILE A 135 -9.75 13.80 2.26
C ILE A 135 -9.70 13.38 3.74
N ASN A 136 -9.01 14.13 4.58
CA ASN A 136 -8.82 13.81 5.98
C ASN A 136 -10.13 13.90 6.79
N GLU A 137 -10.96 14.90 6.50
CA GLU A 137 -12.27 15.07 7.12
C GLU A 137 -13.22 13.92 6.73
N GLU A 138 -13.34 13.63 5.43
CA GLU A 138 -14.23 12.57 4.93
C GLU A 138 -13.75 11.16 5.28
N ALA A 139 -12.45 10.99 5.58
CA ALA A 139 -11.91 9.73 6.03
C ALA A 139 -12.32 9.36 7.46
N GLU A 140 -12.86 10.30 8.24
CA GLU A 140 -13.33 10.09 9.63
C GLU A 140 -12.28 9.36 10.49
N GLY A 141 -11.01 9.74 10.35
CA GLY A 141 -9.88 9.17 11.09
C GLY A 141 -9.47 7.74 10.67
N LYS A 142 -10.07 7.15 9.62
CA LYS A 142 -9.66 5.84 9.08
C LYS A 142 -8.31 5.91 8.38
N ILE A 143 -8.09 6.99 7.64
CA ILE A 143 -6.84 7.33 6.98
C ILE A 143 -6.49 8.79 7.25
N GLU A 144 -5.20 9.11 7.10
CA GLU A 144 -4.71 10.49 7.03
C GLU A 144 -3.84 10.60 5.78
N VAL A 145 -3.99 11.66 5.01
CA VAL A 145 -3.19 11.99 3.85
C VAL A 145 -2.40 13.26 4.12
N SER A 146 -1.17 13.28 3.66
CA SER A 146 -0.28 14.43 3.79
C SER A 146 0.64 14.62 2.58
N GLY A 147 1.10 15.85 2.40
CA GLY A 147 2.12 16.20 1.43
C GLY A 147 1.65 16.09 -0.02
N LEU A 148 0.38 16.44 -0.29
CA LEU A 148 -0.14 16.42 -1.66
C LEU A 148 0.59 17.40 -2.58
N HIS A 149 1.13 16.90 -3.69
CA HIS A 149 1.78 17.71 -4.73
C HIS A 149 1.61 17.10 -6.12
N LEU A 150 1.65 17.94 -7.17
CA LEU A 150 1.56 17.48 -8.55
C LEU A 150 2.87 16.86 -9.02
N VAL A 151 2.79 15.75 -9.75
CA VAL A 151 3.95 15.05 -10.32
C VAL A 151 3.74 14.68 -11.79
N GLY A 152 4.84 14.31 -12.46
CA GLY A 152 4.81 13.75 -13.81
C GLY A 152 4.54 12.25 -13.82
N LYS A 153 4.09 11.73 -14.97
CA LYS A 153 3.87 10.28 -15.20
C LYS A 153 5.10 9.42 -14.88
N ASP A 154 6.29 9.95 -15.08
CA ASP A 154 7.55 9.24 -14.80
C ASP A 154 7.71 8.90 -13.31
N MET A 155 7.09 9.69 -12.41
CA MET A 155 7.12 9.42 -10.98
C MET A 155 6.39 8.12 -10.62
N VAL A 156 5.40 7.68 -11.39
CA VAL A 156 4.75 6.36 -11.18
C VAL A 156 5.75 5.21 -11.28
N ARG A 157 6.71 5.31 -12.22
CA ARG A 157 7.76 4.29 -12.35
C ARG A 157 8.75 4.36 -11.18
N ARG A 158 9.10 5.57 -10.74
CA ARG A 158 9.99 5.78 -9.58
C ARG A 158 9.36 5.23 -8.30
N LEU A 159 8.09 5.55 -8.06
CA LEU A 159 7.31 5.05 -6.92
C LEU A 159 7.32 3.52 -6.86
N LYS A 160 7.12 2.84 -7.98
CA LYS A 160 7.14 1.37 -8.03
C LYS A 160 8.50 0.76 -7.67
N ARG A 161 9.61 1.44 -7.94
CA ARG A 161 10.95 0.97 -7.55
C ARG A 161 11.15 1.02 -6.03
N MET A 162 10.43 1.90 -5.32
CA MET A 162 10.51 2.04 -3.86
C MET A 162 9.88 0.87 -3.09
N GLU A 163 9.17 -0.06 -3.75
CA GLU A 163 8.65 -1.27 -3.11
C GLU A 163 9.76 -2.06 -2.38
N GLY A 164 10.97 -2.05 -2.93
CA GLY A 164 12.15 -2.73 -2.38
C GLY A 164 12.83 -2.04 -1.21
N ALA A 165 12.46 -0.80 -0.87
CA ALA A 165 13.09 -0.03 0.21
C ALA A 165 13.00 -0.74 1.56
N GLU A 166 13.71 -0.29 2.58
CA GLU A 166 13.57 -0.87 3.92
C GLU A 166 12.22 -0.51 4.54
N LYS A 167 11.76 -1.33 5.47
CA LYS A 167 10.54 -1.09 6.25
C LYS A 167 10.77 -1.44 7.69
N ILE A 168 10.12 -0.70 8.57
CA ILE A 168 10.06 -0.98 10.01
C ILE A 168 8.66 -1.47 10.31
N TYR A 169 8.56 -2.65 10.90
CA TYR A 169 7.30 -3.24 11.34
C TYR A 169 7.25 -3.34 12.86
N ARG A 170 6.03 -3.32 13.39
CA ARG A 170 5.70 -3.76 14.75
C ARG A 170 4.75 -4.94 14.64
N VAL A 171 5.06 -6.06 15.27
CA VAL A 171 4.20 -7.23 15.32
C VAL A 171 4.00 -7.69 16.76
N ILE A 172 2.74 -7.92 17.14
CA ILE A 172 2.42 -8.60 18.40
C ILE A 172 2.37 -10.09 18.12
N VAL A 173 3.17 -10.85 18.86
CA VAL A 173 3.27 -12.30 18.73
C VAL A 173 2.80 -12.95 20.00
N GLU A 174 1.86 -13.88 19.85
CA GLU A 174 1.39 -14.75 20.91
C GLU A 174 1.92 -16.17 20.70
N PHE A 175 2.37 -16.78 21.79
CA PHE A 175 2.89 -18.13 21.83
C PHE A 175 1.89 -19.05 22.51
N GLU A 176 1.86 -20.32 22.11
CA GLU A 176 1.00 -21.34 22.74
C GLU A 176 1.41 -21.69 24.18
N ARG A 177 2.58 -21.24 24.62
CA ARG A 177 3.09 -21.40 25.99
C ARG A 177 3.81 -20.14 26.46
N ALA A 178 4.08 -20.07 27.77
CA ALA A 178 4.99 -19.06 28.30
C ALA A 178 6.39 -19.19 27.65
N ILE A 179 7.01 -18.05 27.41
CA ILE A 179 8.36 -17.93 26.86
C ILE A 179 9.28 -17.29 27.90
N SER A 180 10.48 -17.82 28.04
CA SER A 180 11.52 -17.32 28.95
C SER A 180 12.25 -16.10 28.38
N ASP A 181 12.94 -15.33 29.22
CA ASP A 181 13.74 -14.20 28.76
C ASP A 181 14.92 -14.65 27.87
N GLY A 182 15.49 -15.83 28.14
CA GLY A 182 16.51 -16.42 27.27
C GLY A 182 16.00 -16.75 25.87
N GLU A 183 14.73 -17.14 25.72
CA GLU A 183 14.09 -17.32 24.41
C GLU A 183 13.87 -15.99 23.69
N ILE A 184 13.46 -14.95 24.42
CA ILE A 184 13.32 -13.58 23.88
C ILE A 184 14.68 -13.09 23.35
N ASP A 185 15.74 -13.25 24.13
CA ASP A 185 17.10 -12.89 23.72
C ASP A 185 17.56 -13.69 22.50
N ARG A 186 17.18 -14.98 22.44
CA ARG A 186 17.48 -15.82 21.28
C ARG A 186 16.80 -15.30 20.02
N ILE A 187 15.51 -14.95 20.09
CA ILE A 187 14.78 -14.33 18.97
C ILE A 187 15.52 -13.06 18.53
N LYS A 188 15.84 -12.16 19.47
CA LYS A 188 16.53 -10.90 19.17
C LYS A 188 17.86 -11.13 18.44
N ARG A 189 18.69 -12.05 18.94
CA ARG A 189 20.00 -12.38 18.34
C ARG A 189 19.85 -13.07 16.98
N THR A 190 18.91 -14.01 16.84
CA THR A 190 18.72 -14.76 15.58
C THR A 190 18.18 -13.89 14.45
N PHE A 191 17.35 -12.88 14.75
CA PHE A 191 16.72 -12.06 13.72
C PHE A 191 17.36 -10.67 13.57
N THR A 192 18.56 -10.46 14.10
CA THR A 192 19.34 -9.24 13.86
C THR A 192 20.46 -9.53 12.87
N ASN A 193 20.68 -8.63 11.90
CA ASN A 193 21.70 -8.77 10.86
C ASN A 193 21.71 -10.15 10.16
N THR A 194 20.53 -10.65 9.81
CA THR A 194 20.36 -12.05 9.36
C THR A 194 19.55 -12.13 8.07
N LYS A 195 19.93 -13.09 7.21
CA LYS A 195 19.17 -13.48 6.02
C LYS A 195 18.11 -14.52 6.37
N ILE A 196 16.91 -14.32 5.83
CA ILE A 196 15.77 -15.23 5.94
C ILE A 196 15.42 -15.74 4.55
N ALA A 197 15.31 -17.05 4.40
CA ALA A 197 14.81 -17.69 3.20
C ALA A 197 13.28 -17.84 3.31
N GLN A 198 12.54 -17.17 2.43
CA GLN A 198 11.08 -17.24 2.37
C GLN A 198 10.61 -17.78 1.04
N ARG A 199 10.06 -19.00 1.05
CA ARG A 199 9.24 -19.50 -0.05
C ARG A 199 7.92 -18.73 -0.09
N THR A 200 7.36 -18.52 -1.28
CA THR A 200 6.11 -17.77 -1.46
C THR A 200 5.03 -18.26 -0.48
N PRO A 201 4.45 -17.40 0.37
CA PRO A 201 3.51 -17.85 1.39
C PRO A 201 2.29 -18.60 0.84
N LEU A 202 1.79 -19.59 1.58
CA LEU A 202 0.62 -20.40 1.17
C LEU A 202 -0.58 -19.51 0.80
N ARG A 203 -0.90 -18.52 1.64
CA ARG A 203 -2.02 -17.59 1.44
C ARG A 203 -1.95 -16.76 0.15
N VAL A 204 -0.78 -16.65 -0.47
CA VAL A 204 -0.57 -15.87 -1.70
C VAL A 204 -0.20 -16.72 -2.91
N LEU A 205 -0.14 -18.05 -2.79
CA LEU A 205 0.25 -18.95 -3.88
C LEU A 205 -0.65 -18.84 -5.11
N HIS A 206 -1.96 -18.68 -4.90
CA HIS A 206 -2.93 -18.53 -6.01
C HIS A 206 -2.68 -17.30 -6.90
N ARG A 207 -1.83 -16.35 -6.45
CA ARG A 207 -1.56 -15.09 -7.15
C ARG A 207 -0.07 -14.84 -7.42
N ARG A 208 0.84 -15.70 -6.94
CA ARG A 208 2.29 -15.50 -7.10
C ARG A 208 2.97 -16.83 -7.41
N ALA A 209 3.99 -16.78 -8.27
CA ALA A 209 4.85 -17.91 -8.55
C ALA A 209 5.50 -18.43 -7.25
N ASP A 210 5.48 -19.75 -7.09
CA ASP A 210 6.09 -20.43 -5.95
C ASP A 210 7.62 -20.44 -6.11
N ARG A 211 8.32 -19.65 -5.29
CA ARG A 211 9.78 -19.57 -5.30
C ARG A 211 10.30 -19.12 -3.94
N VAL A 212 11.53 -19.51 -3.63
CA VAL A 212 12.28 -19.03 -2.47
C VAL A 212 12.91 -17.67 -2.79
N ARG A 213 12.86 -16.74 -1.83
CA ARG A 213 13.51 -15.44 -1.89
C ARG A 213 14.26 -15.23 -0.59
N GLU A 214 15.50 -14.80 -0.68
CA GLU A 214 16.24 -14.32 0.50
C GLU A 214 15.86 -12.87 0.80
N LYS A 215 15.68 -12.57 2.08
CA LYS A 215 15.43 -11.22 2.59
C LYS A 215 16.28 -10.97 3.81
N TYR A 216 16.76 -9.74 3.95
CA TYR A 216 17.59 -9.35 5.08
C TYR A 216 16.77 -8.67 6.17
N ILE A 217 17.03 -9.03 7.42
CA ILE A 217 16.60 -8.28 8.60
C ILE A 217 17.83 -7.59 9.15
N TYR A 218 17.77 -6.26 9.22
CA TYR A 218 18.84 -5.42 9.72
C TYR A 218 18.83 -5.42 11.25
N GLU A 219 17.65 -5.22 11.83
CA GLU A 219 17.50 -5.06 13.28
C GLU A 219 16.20 -5.68 13.76
N THR A 220 16.26 -6.37 14.89
CA THR A 220 15.09 -6.83 15.64
C THR A 220 15.22 -6.40 17.09
N ASP A 221 14.16 -5.81 17.61
CA ASP A 221 13.98 -5.59 19.05
C ASP A 221 12.74 -6.34 19.53
N VAL A 222 12.79 -6.86 20.76
CA VAL A 222 11.73 -7.70 21.31
C VAL A 222 11.44 -7.27 22.74
N LYS A 223 10.17 -6.94 23.01
CA LYS A 223 9.69 -6.52 24.34
C LYS A 223 8.64 -7.49 24.83
N ARG A 224 8.79 -7.97 26.07
CA ARG A 224 7.77 -8.77 26.75
C ARG A 224 6.52 -7.93 27.03
N LEU A 225 5.35 -8.47 26.67
CA LEU A 225 4.04 -7.90 27.01
C LEU A 225 3.30 -8.75 28.05
N ALA A 226 3.47 -10.07 28.00
CA ALA A 226 2.92 -11.02 28.96
C ALA A 226 3.81 -12.28 29.04
N GLN A 227 3.40 -13.28 29.81
CA GLN A 227 4.13 -14.56 29.91
C GLN A 227 4.30 -15.26 28.56
N ASN A 228 3.28 -15.21 27.70
CA ASN A 228 3.23 -15.83 26.37
C ASN A 228 3.09 -14.82 25.22
N ARG A 229 3.40 -13.54 25.45
CA ARG A 229 3.20 -12.48 24.44
C ARG A 229 4.36 -11.50 24.40
N VAL A 230 4.80 -11.18 23.20
CA VAL A 230 5.83 -10.16 22.92
C VAL A 230 5.39 -9.20 21.85
N GLU A 231 5.98 -8.02 21.87
CA GLU A 231 6.05 -7.11 20.75
C GLU A 231 7.42 -7.25 20.09
N MET A 232 7.45 -7.42 18.77
CA MET A 232 8.68 -7.37 17.99
C MET A 232 8.68 -6.14 17.09
N ARG A 233 9.75 -5.36 17.12
CA ARG A 233 10.03 -4.30 16.14
C ARG A 233 11.11 -4.79 15.19
N ILE A 234 10.83 -4.77 13.89
CA ILE A 234 11.67 -5.42 12.87
C ILE A 234 11.96 -4.43 11.74
N ARG A 235 13.23 -4.07 11.55
CA ARG A 235 13.71 -3.32 10.40
C ARG A 235 14.25 -4.29 9.36
N CYS A 236 13.62 -4.36 8.19
CA CYS A 236 13.95 -5.35 7.18
C CYS A 236 13.82 -4.85 5.74
N GLN A 237 14.39 -5.62 4.81
CA GLN A 237 14.32 -5.35 3.39
C GLN A 237 12.88 -5.46 2.86
N GLY A 238 12.54 -4.63 1.88
CA GLY A 238 11.24 -4.68 1.20
C GLY A 238 10.89 -6.06 0.64
N GLY A 239 9.63 -6.47 0.87
CA GLY A 239 9.09 -7.75 0.42
C GLY A 239 9.32 -8.93 1.37
N LEU A 240 9.80 -8.69 2.59
CA LEU A 240 9.78 -9.69 3.67
C LEU A 240 8.34 -9.91 4.16
N TYR A 241 7.93 -11.17 4.26
CA TYR A 241 6.63 -11.56 4.77
C TYR A 241 6.68 -11.75 6.29
N VAL A 242 6.31 -10.71 7.05
CA VAL A 242 6.47 -10.66 8.52
C VAL A 242 5.61 -11.70 9.24
N LYS A 243 4.38 -11.95 8.77
CA LYS A 243 3.51 -12.97 9.39
C LYS A 243 4.13 -14.36 9.26
N GLU A 244 4.68 -14.66 8.09
CA GLU A 244 5.33 -15.93 7.81
C GLU A 244 6.72 -16.05 8.46
N LEU A 245 7.41 -14.94 8.74
CA LEU A 245 8.57 -14.93 9.64
C LEU A 245 8.19 -15.41 11.05
N VAL A 246 7.01 -15.01 11.54
CA VAL A 246 6.52 -15.44 12.84
C VAL A 246 6.11 -16.92 12.83
N THR A 247 5.22 -17.30 11.91
CA THR A 247 4.60 -18.63 11.90
C THR A 247 5.51 -19.73 11.33
N GLY A 248 6.49 -19.38 10.51
CA GLY A 248 7.27 -20.32 9.70
C GLY A 248 6.55 -20.85 8.47
N ASP A 249 5.24 -20.62 8.34
CA ASP A 249 4.39 -21.05 7.22
C ASP A 249 4.64 -22.51 6.82
N GLU A 250 4.55 -23.43 7.79
CA GLU A 250 4.80 -24.87 7.59
C GLU A 250 6.21 -25.17 7.06
N GLY A 251 7.21 -24.44 7.55
CA GLY A 251 8.62 -24.60 7.16
C GLY A 251 9.00 -23.93 5.84
N ARG A 252 8.10 -23.11 5.27
CA ARG A 252 8.34 -22.31 4.06
C ARG A 252 9.15 -21.04 4.33
N THR A 253 9.23 -20.61 5.59
CA THR A 253 10.13 -19.54 6.04
C THR A 253 11.15 -20.09 7.02
N ARG A 254 12.44 -19.91 6.74
CA ARG A 254 13.54 -20.35 7.62
C ARG A 254 14.69 -19.34 7.68
N PRO A 255 15.24 -19.06 8.88
CA PRO A 255 14.66 -19.39 10.19
C PRO A 255 13.33 -18.65 10.43
N SER A 256 12.50 -19.15 11.35
CA SER A 256 11.24 -18.51 11.77
C SER A 256 11.14 -18.41 13.29
N VAL A 257 10.31 -17.48 13.80
CA VAL A 257 10.16 -17.27 15.24
C VAL A 257 9.67 -18.55 15.92
N SER A 258 8.66 -19.20 15.35
CA SER A 258 8.13 -20.47 15.85
C SER A 258 9.21 -21.57 15.93
N GLU A 259 10.10 -21.65 14.93
CA GLU A 259 11.22 -22.60 14.91
C GLU A 259 12.26 -22.30 16.00
N VAL A 260 12.61 -21.03 16.19
CA VAL A 260 13.63 -20.58 17.17
C VAL A 260 13.23 -20.92 18.60
N VAL A 261 11.96 -20.73 18.94
CA VAL A 261 11.43 -21.03 20.28
C VAL A 261 10.88 -22.45 20.41
N LYS A 262 10.80 -23.23 19.33
CA LYS A 262 10.18 -24.57 19.31
C LYS A 262 8.77 -24.58 19.93
N ALA A 263 7.97 -23.59 19.55
CA ALA A 263 6.57 -23.45 19.98
C ALA A 263 5.79 -22.72 18.90
N LYS A 264 4.50 -23.00 18.77
CA LYS A 264 3.62 -22.27 17.85
C LYS A 264 3.60 -20.78 18.21
N ALA A 265 3.87 -19.95 17.21
CA ALA A 265 3.83 -18.50 17.32
C ALA A 265 2.81 -17.93 16.33
N THR A 266 1.92 -17.06 16.80
CA THR A 266 0.83 -16.48 16.01
C THR A 266 0.95 -14.95 16.01
N PRO A 267 0.99 -14.30 14.83
CA PRO A 267 0.93 -12.84 14.75
C PRO A 267 -0.50 -12.37 15.00
N LEU A 268 -0.72 -11.62 16.08
CA LEU A 268 -2.02 -11.05 16.43
C LEU A 268 -2.28 -9.72 15.73
N GLU A 269 -1.25 -8.87 15.67
CA GLU A 269 -1.34 -7.52 15.14
C GLU A 269 -0.09 -7.17 14.38
N LEU A 270 -0.24 -6.48 13.25
CA LEU A 270 0.88 -6.00 12.43
C LEU A 270 0.70 -4.53 12.06
N ASP A 271 1.70 -3.72 12.34
CA ASP A 271 1.76 -2.33 11.93
C ASP A 271 3.02 -2.11 11.09
N VAL A 272 2.87 -1.38 9.98
CA VAL A 272 4.01 -0.77 9.31
C VAL A 272 4.28 0.54 10.04
N LEU A 273 5.41 0.65 10.71
CA LEU A 273 5.80 1.87 11.42
C LEU A 273 6.44 2.87 10.49
N ASP A 274 7.24 2.41 9.53
CA ASP A 274 7.96 3.29 8.62
C ASP A 274 8.38 2.61 7.32
N ILE A 275 8.57 3.42 6.29
CA ILE A 275 9.18 3.05 5.01
C ILE A 275 10.38 3.97 4.83
N ILE A 276 11.57 3.44 5.09
CA ILE A 276 12.81 4.19 5.00
C ILE A 276 13.07 4.49 3.52
N MET A 277 12.98 5.76 3.16
CA MET A 277 13.31 6.25 1.83
C MET A 277 14.73 6.82 1.87
N GLU A 278 15.61 6.27 1.04
CA GLU A 278 16.89 6.91 0.69
C GLU A 278 16.66 8.13 -0.22
#